data_AF-A0A1I7S231-F1
#
_entry.id   AF-A0A1I7S231-F1
#
_cell.length_a   1.000
_cell.length_b   1.000
_cell.length_c   1.000
_cell.angle_alpha   90.00
_cell.angle_beta   90.00
_cell.angle_gamma   90.00
#
_symmetry.space_group_name_H-M   'P 1'
#
loop_
_entity.id
_entity.type
_entity.pdbx_description
1 polymer ?
#
loop_
_entity_poly.entity_id
_entity_poly.type
_entity_poly.pdbx_seq_one_letter_code
_entity_poly.pdbx_strand_id
1 'polypeptide(L)'
;MLQTRIQVIVEDELEQQVEETKKLITNYIESEAAYVSTRHPTFDQFYKKLYRKEFEKKNPEAAKEDHEPRPCGHPLLLSSEDAHQNENRRKRKFHDLDDSDDGNNGEYDGDKRNVRLIRKLVPAYFDTVKSNIKDAIPKLVVKNMVRYLHENLMPVLLTKLLEEVEELFKEDQRTIAERNHCLKLLEALKKAEKCIREIGQVY
;
A
#
# COMPACT_ATOMS: atom_id res chain seq x y z
N MET A 1 -10.64 -13.02 -35.78
CA MET A 1 -9.92 -11.77 -36.10
C MET A 1 -10.28 -10.67 -35.09
N LEU A 2 -11.53 -10.20 -35.03
CA LEU A 2 -11.96 -9.19 -34.06
C LEU A 2 -11.65 -9.55 -32.59
N GLN A 3 -12.03 -10.75 -32.13
CA GLN A 3 -11.79 -11.18 -30.76
C GLN A 3 -10.30 -11.14 -30.38
N THR A 4 -9.43 -11.66 -31.25
CA THR A 4 -7.98 -11.66 -31.05
C THR A 4 -7.44 -10.24 -30.97
N ARG A 5 -7.92 -9.33 -31.83
CA ARG A 5 -7.50 -7.93 -31.81
C ARG A 5 -7.93 -7.23 -30.53
N ILE A 6 -9.15 -7.46 -30.05
CA ILE A 6 -9.63 -6.95 -28.75
C ILE A 6 -8.74 -7.46 -27.62
N GLN A 7 -8.39 -8.75 -27.61
CA GLN A 7 -7.51 -9.32 -26.59
C GLN A 7 -6.15 -8.63 -26.55
N VAL A 8 -5.49 -8.46 -27.71
CA VAL A 8 -4.20 -7.77 -27.79
C VAL A 8 -4.30 -6.33 -27.27
N ILE A 9 -5.34 -5.58 -27.66
CA ILE A 9 -5.51 -4.20 -27.20
C ILE A 9 -5.71 -4.13 -25.68
N VAL A 10 -6.48 -5.06 -25.12
CA VAL A 10 -6.72 -5.15 -23.67
C VAL A 10 -5.43 -5.53 -22.94
N GLU A 11 -4.66 -6.47 -23.48
CA GLU A 11 -3.35 -6.88 -22.92
C GLU A 11 -2.37 -5.71 -22.88
N ASP A 12 -2.21 -4.98 -23.99
CA ASP A 12 -1.33 -3.81 -24.07
C ASP A 12 -1.73 -2.73 -23.05
N GLU A 13 -3.04 -2.43 -22.95
CA GLU A 13 -3.55 -1.43 -22.02
C GLU A 13 -3.36 -1.86 -20.56
N LEU A 14 -3.57 -3.14 -20.26
CA LEU A 14 -3.32 -3.70 -18.93
C LEU A 14 -1.85 -3.63 -18.55
N GLU A 15 -0.93 -3.98 -19.44
CA GLU A 15 0.51 -3.93 -19.20
C GLU A 15 0.98 -2.50 -18.89
N GLN A 16 0.49 -1.52 -19.66
CA GLN A 16 0.79 -0.11 -19.42
C GLN A 16 0.30 0.34 -18.03
N GLN A 17 -0.94 0.01 -17.66
CA GLN A 17 -1.49 0.39 -16.35
C GLN A 17 -0.79 -0.32 -15.18
N VAL A 18 -0.34 -1.56 -15.37
CA VAL A 18 0.47 -2.28 -14.38
C VAL A 18 1.79 -1.55 -14.13
N GLU A 19 2.48 -1.13 -15.17
CA GLU A 19 3.78 -0.48 -15.05
C GLU A 19 3.69 0.89 -14.37
N GLU A 20 2.69 1.69 -14.73
CA GLU A 20 2.43 2.99 -14.09
C GLU A 20 2.02 2.83 -12.62
N THR A 21 1.22 1.81 -12.31
CA THR A 21 0.81 1.53 -10.93
C THR A 21 1.98 1.06 -10.08
N LYS A 22 2.88 0.22 -10.62
CA LYS A 22 4.11 -0.20 -9.93
C LYS A 22 4.99 0.99 -9.59
N LYS A 23 5.26 1.88 -10.55
CA LYS A 23 6.05 3.11 -10.32
C LYS A 23 5.46 3.95 -9.20
N LEU A 24 4.14 4.14 -9.21
CA LEU A 24 3.45 4.91 -8.17
C LEU A 24 3.57 4.26 -6.78
N ILE A 25 3.43 2.94 -6.69
CA ILE A 25 3.59 2.21 -5.43
C ILE A 25 5.03 2.34 -4.92
N THR A 26 6.03 2.20 -5.80
CA THR A 26 7.44 2.40 -5.45
C THR A 26 7.67 3.81 -4.90
N ASN A 27 7.21 4.84 -5.59
CA ASN A 27 7.31 6.23 -5.12
C ASN A 27 6.63 6.45 -3.77
N TYR A 28 5.47 5.82 -3.54
CA TYR A 28 4.78 5.89 -2.26
C TYR A 28 5.63 5.27 -1.13
N ILE A 29 6.21 4.08 -1.36
CA ILE A 29 7.10 3.43 -0.38
C ILE A 29 8.36 4.26 -0.13
N GLU A 30 8.96 4.82 -1.19
CA GLU A 30 10.13 5.70 -1.08
C GLU A 30 9.80 6.96 -0.27
N SER A 31 8.59 7.52 -0.42
CA SER A 31 8.16 8.68 0.37
C SER A 31 8.02 8.38 1.86
N GLU A 32 7.53 7.19 2.22
CA GLU A 32 7.45 6.73 3.61
C GLU A 32 8.84 6.42 4.21
N ALA A 33 9.81 6.04 3.37
CA ALA A 33 11.20 5.84 3.79
C ALA A 33 11.98 7.16 3.92
N ALA A 34 11.67 8.16 3.10
CA ALA A 34 12.35 9.45 3.08
C ALA A 34 12.01 10.34 4.29
N TYR A 35 10.80 10.19 4.86
CA TYR A 35 10.35 11.01 5.98
C TYR A 35 9.82 10.18 7.14
N VAL A 36 10.48 10.31 8.31
CA VAL A 36 10.05 9.68 9.56
C VAL A 36 9.20 10.67 10.37
N SER A 37 7.89 10.45 10.43
CA SER A 37 6.96 11.30 11.16
C SER A 37 6.81 10.89 12.62
N THR A 38 7.50 11.60 13.52
CA THR A 38 7.34 11.38 14.97
C THR A 38 6.03 11.94 15.54
N ARG A 39 5.27 12.71 14.75
CA ARG A 39 3.98 13.32 15.13
C ARG A 39 2.76 12.49 14.71
N HIS A 40 2.96 11.29 14.19
CA HIS A 40 1.84 10.44 13.81
C HIS A 40 0.98 10.09 15.04
N PRO A 41 -0.36 10.24 15.02
CA PRO A 41 -1.20 10.10 16.21
C PRO A 41 -1.00 8.80 16.98
N THR A 42 -0.94 7.67 16.27
CA THR A 42 -0.71 6.34 16.87
C THR A 42 0.68 6.21 17.50
N PHE A 43 1.69 6.78 16.85
CA PHE A 43 3.08 6.71 17.32
C PHE A 43 3.34 7.68 18.47
N ASP A 44 2.79 8.89 18.41
CA ASP A 44 2.86 9.91 19.46
C ASP A 44 2.20 9.43 20.75
N GLN A 45 1.04 8.79 20.66
CA GLN A 45 0.38 8.16 21.82
C GLN A 45 1.26 7.05 22.44
N PHE A 46 1.85 6.20 21.61
CA PHE A 46 2.75 5.14 22.07
C PHE A 46 4.01 5.72 22.73
N TYR A 47 4.60 6.75 22.12
CA TYR A 47 5.74 7.49 22.65
C TYR A 47 5.39 8.07 24.03
N LYS A 48 4.34 8.88 24.14
CA LYS A 48 3.89 9.46 25.42
C LYS A 48 3.67 8.40 26.50
N LYS A 49 3.07 7.26 26.15
CA LYS A 49 2.85 6.14 27.07
C LYS A 49 4.16 5.49 27.54
N LEU A 50 5.12 5.29 26.64
CA LEU A 50 6.44 4.77 27.01
C LEU A 50 7.17 5.73 27.95
N TYR A 51 7.15 7.03 27.66
CA TYR A 51 7.79 8.05 28.49
C TYR A 51 7.19 8.11 29.89
N ARG A 52 5.85 8.12 29.99
CA ARG A 52 5.16 8.11 31.27
C ARG A 52 5.58 6.89 32.12
N LYS A 53 5.62 5.70 31.51
CA LYS A 53 6.02 4.46 32.21
C LYS A 53 7.48 4.47 32.68
N GLU A 54 8.39 5.09 31.94
CA GLU A 54 9.78 5.23 32.38
C GLU A 54 9.94 6.35 33.43
N PHE A 55 9.11 7.39 33.41
CA PHE A 55 9.06 8.45 34.42
C PHE A 55 8.52 7.93 35.77
N GLU A 56 7.41 7.19 35.76
CA GLU A 56 6.80 6.57 36.95
C GLU A 56 7.76 5.61 37.67
N LYS A 57 8.60 4.86 36.94
CA LYS A 57 9.63 4.01 37.54
C LYS A 57 10.72 4.79 38.27
N LYS A 58 11.01 6.01 37.81
CA LYS A 58 12.07 6.86 38.36
C LYS A 58 11.60 7.62 39.59
N ASN A 59 10.29 7.86 39.72
CA ASN A 59 9.70 8.59 40.84
C ASN A 59 8.33 7.99 41.26
N PRO A 60 8.32 6.89 42.03
CA PRO A 60 7.09 6.14 42.36
C PRO A 60 6.09 6.93 43.23
N GLU A 61 6.53 7.97 43.93
CA GLU A 61 5.67 8.80 44.79
C GLU A 61 4.90 9.91 44.03
N ALA A 62 5.33 10.27 42.81
CA ALA A 62 4.72 11.33 41.99
C ALA A 62 3.60 10.83 41.05
N ALA A 63 3.24 9.54 41.10
CA ALA A 63 2.29 8.88 40.19
C ALA A 63 0.81 9.31 40.34
N LYS A 64 0.52 10.38 41.10
CA LYS A 64 -0.85 10.87 41.39
C LYS A 64 -1.21 12.17 40.66
N GLU A 65 -0.28 12.82 39.99
CA GLU A 65 -0.56 14.05 39.23
C GLU A 65 -0.43 13.79 37.73
N ASP A 66 -1.46 14.15 36.95
CA ASP A 66 -1.43 14.15 35.50
C ASP A 66 -0.49 15.25 34.99
N HIS A 67 0.81 15.00 35.06
CA HIS A 67 1.80 15.82 34.36
C HIS A 67 1.80 15.42 32.89
N GLU A 68 1.22 16.26 32.03
CA GLU A 68 1.58 16.26 30.62
C GLU A 68 3.11 16.47 30.51
N PRO A 69 3.81 15.73 29.63
CA PRO A 69 5.22 15.96 29.43
C PRO A 69 5.42 17.40 28.94
N ARG A 70 6.17 18.21 29.71
CA ARG A 70 6.54 19.57 29.30
C ARG A 70 7.18 19.51 27.91
N PRO A 71 6.89 20.47 27.00
CA PRO A 71 7.43 20.47 25.64
C PRO A 71 8.89 20.96 25.63
N CYS A 72 9.76 20.32 26.40
CA CYS A 72 11.17 20.69 26.52
C CYS A 72 11.99 19.41 26.72
N GLY A 73 12.73 19.00 25.68
CA GLY A 73 13.76 17.95 25.76
C GLY A 73 13.30 16.55 25.37
N HIS A 74 13.04 16.32 24.08
CA HIS A 74 13.09 14.95 23.52
C HIS A 74 14.52 14.40 23.78
N PRO A 75 14.71 13.21 24.38
CA PRO A 75 16.02 12.57 24.59
C PRO A 75 16.86 12.30 23.34
N LEU A 76 16.36 12.62 22.14
CA LEU A 76 17.11 12.57 20.89
C LEU A 76 17.72 13.91 20.48
N LEU A 77 17.41 15.00 21.20
CA LEU A 77 18.07 16.29 21.04
C LEU A 77 19.12 16.42 22.15
N LEU A 78 20.34 16.01 21.82
CA LEU A 78 21.53 16.25 22.60
C LEU A 78 21.77 17.78 22.62
N SER A 79 21.22 18.49 23.60
CA SER A 79 21.63 19.85 23.93
C SER A 79 22.64 19.78 25.06
N SER A 80 23.92 19.87 24.67
CA SER A 80 25.07 20.04 25.54
C SER A 80 25.02 21.39 26.24
N GLU A 81 24.19 21.54 27.27
CA GLU A 81 24.16 22.75 28.09
C GLU A 81 23.41 22.41 29.38
N ASP A 82 24.17 22.10 30.44
CA ASP A 82 23.82 22.38 31.85
C ASP A 82 24.90 21.78 32.77
N ALA A 83 26.11 22.34 32.67
CA ALA A 83 27.06 22.30 33.77
C ALA A 83 26.88 23.57 34.59
N HIS A 84 26.57 23.40 35.89
CA HIS A 84 27.01 24.21 37.04
C HIS A 84 25.94 24.29 38.13
N GLN A 85 26.21 23.55 39.22
CA GLN A 85 26.17 23.95 40.63
C GLN A 85 25.56 22.84 41.49
N ASN A 86 26.39 22.15 42.28
CA ASN A 86 26.41 22.39 43.73
C ASN A 86 27.51 21.54 44.41
N GLU A 87 28.35 22.21 45.19
CA GLU A 87 29.38 21.63 46.04
C GLU A 87 28.80 20.97 47.31
N ASN A 88 29.63 20.07 47.89
CA ASN A 88 29.64 19.61 49.29
C ASN A 88 28.84 18.34 49.67
N ARG A 89 29.57 17.23 49.89
CA ARG A 89 29.96 16.75 51.25
C ARG A 89 30.69 15.38 51.25
N ARG A 90 31.95 15.45 51.73
CA ARG A 90 32.59 14.60 52.77
C ARG A 90 32.72 13.07 52.59
N LYS A 91 33.98 12.70 52.29
CA LYS A 91 34.81 11.57 52.81
C LYS A 91 34.17 10.62 53.85
N ARG A 92 34.22 9.29 53.58
CA ARG A 92 35.00 8.30 54.37
C ARG A 92 35.14 6.92 53.68
N LYS A 93 36.34 6.37 53.85
CA LYS A 93 36.90 4.99 53.63
C LYS A 93 36.09 3.87 54.31
N PHE A 94 36.25 2.56 54.08
CA PHE A 94 36.76 1.66 53.03
C PHE A 94 36.52 0.25 53.63
N HIS A 95 35.72 -0.62 53.00
CA HIS A 95 35.81 -2.10 53.17
C HIS A 95 35.02 -2.82 52.05
N ASP A 96 35.80 -3.51 51.21
CA ASP A 96 35.60 -4.78 50.49
C ASP A 96 34.32 -5.01 49.66
N LEU A 97 34.41 -4.88 48.33
CA LEU A 97 34.79 -5.96 47.41
C LEU A 97 34.97 -5.40 45.99
N ASP A 98 36.09 -5.81 45.39
CA ASP A 98 36.67 -5.40 44.11
C ASP A 98 35.84 -5.91 42.91
N ASP A 99 35.28 -4.97 42.14
CA ASP A 99 35.11 -5.09 40.69
C ASP A 99 35.60 -3.76 40.13
N SER A 100 36.88 -3.72 39.79
CA SER A 100 37.55 -2.55 39.25
C SER A 100 36.99 -2.21 37.87
N ASP A 101 36.08 -1.23 37.81
CA ASP A 101 35.96 -0.29 36.68
C ASP A 101 35.74 1.13 37.20
N ASP A 102 36.64 2.00 36.75
CA ASP A 102 36.99 3.29 37.31
C ASP A 102 36.02 4.37 36.83
N GLY A 103 35.27 4.94 37.77
CA GLY A 103 35.06 6.38 37.85
C GLY A 103 34.55 7.16 36.62
N ASN A 104 33.37 6.85 36.04
CA ASN A 104 32.46 7.88 35.47
C ASN A 104 31.03 7.34 35.15
N ASN A 105 30.28 6.84 36.14
CA ASN A 105 29.06 6.04 35.89
C ASN A 105 27.73 6.80 35.77
N GLY A 106 27.73 8.14 35.67
CA GLY A 106 26.50 8.91 35.45
C GLY A 106 26.01 8.92 34.00
N GLU A 107 26.95 8.92 33.05
CA GLU A 107 26.71 9.20 31.64
C GLU A 107 26.22 7.93 30.89
N TYR A 108 26.83 6.79 31.16
CA TYR A 108 26.48 5.50 30.52
C TYR A 108 25.11 4.91 30.90
N ASP A 109 24.53 5.28 32.04
CA ASP A 109 23.18 4.85 32.42
C ASP A 109 22.10 5.62 31.62
N GLY A 110 22.37 6.88 31.27
CA GLY A 110 21.55 7.65 30.33
C GLY A 110 21.50 6.99 28.95
N ASP A 111 22.66 6.70 28.39
CA ASP A 111 22.77 6.11 27.05
C ASP A 111 22.18 4.70 26.96
N LYS A 112 22.42 3.85 27.96
CA LYS A 112 21.81 2.52 28.04
C LYS A 112 20.28 2.60 28.08
N ARG A 113 19.70 3.62 28.72
CA ARG A 113 18.25 3.86 28.71
C ARG A 113 17.76 4.36 27.36
N ASN A 114 18.46 5.31 26.75
CA ASN A 114 18.14 5.83 25.42
C ASN A 114 18.12 4.72 24.37
N VAL A 115 19.13 3.83 24.38
CA VAL A 115 19.18 2.66 23.49
C VAL A 115 18.00 1.71 23.71
N ARG A 116 17.60 1.45 24.97
CA ARG A 116 16.41 0.63 25.27
C ARG A 116 15.12 1.27 24.77
N LEU A 117 15.03 2.59 24.82
CA LEU A 117 13.86 3.34 24.37
C LEU A 117 13.78 3.34 22.83
N ILE A 118 14.88 3.64 22.14
CA ILE A 118 14.98 3.56 20.67
C ILE A 118 14.62 2.16 20.18
N ARG A 119 15.08 1.11 20.86
CA ARG A 119 14.75 -0.29 20.53
C ARG A 119 13.25 -0.60 20.62
N LYS A 120 12.49 0.11 21.44
CA LYS A 120 11.02 0.00 21.50
C LYS A 120 10.31 0.90 20.49
N LEU A 121 10.90 2.04 20.15
CA LEU A 121 10.30 3.01 19.22
C LEU A 121 10.41 2.56 17.76
N VAL A 122 11.54 1.97 17.35
CA VAL A 122 11.74 1.54 15.95
C VAL A 122 10.67 0.54 15.48
N PRO A 123 10.36 -0.55 16.23
CA PRO A 123 9.28 -1.46 15.84
C PRO A 123 7.90 -0.80 15.83
N ALA A 124 7.61 0.08 16.79
CA ALA A 124 6.31 0.76 16.86
C ALA A 124 6.08 1.73 15.69
N TYR A 125 7.13 2.43 15.25
CA TYR A 125 7.06 3.25 14.03
C TYR A 125 6.91 2.36 12.79
N PHE A 126 7.66 1.26 12.71
CA PHE A 126 7.56 0.31 11.61
C PHE A 126 6.15 -0.28 11.48
N ASP A 127 5.50 -0.63 12.59
CA ASP A 127 4.11 -1.12 12.59
C ASP A 127 3.12 -0.07 12.10
N THR A 128 3.37 1.21 12.40
CA THR A 128 2.57 2.34 11.90
C THR A 128 2.69 2.45 10.38
N VAL A 129 3.92 2.52 9.86
CA VAL A 129 4.18 2.59 8.40
C VAL A 129 3.61 1.36 7.69
N LYS A 130 3.77 0.16 8.27
CA LYS A 130 3.19 -1.08 7.75
C LYS A 130 1.67 -1.00 7.66
N SER A 131 0.99 -0.41 8.64
CA SER A 131 -0.46 -0.21 8.59
C SER A 131 -0.86 0.77 7.49
N ASN A 132 -0.11 1.86 7.30
CA ASN A 132 -0.36 2.84 6.25
C ASN A 132 -0.19 2.20 4.87
N ILE A 133 0.90 1.48 4.64
CA ILE A 133 1.17 0.77 3.39
C ILE A 133 0.08 -0.27 3.08
N LYS A 134 -0.37 -1.03 4.10
CA LYS A 134 -1.45 -2.02 3.94
C LYS A 134 -2.77 -1.41 3.45
N ASP A 135 -3.06 -0.17 3.82
CA ASP A 135 -4.28 0.53 3.43
C ASP A 135 -4.10 1.32 2.11
N ALA A 136 -2.93 1.93 1.91
CA ALA A 136 -2.63 2.75 0.76
C ALA A 136 -2.47 1.93 -0.53
N ILE A 137 -1.73 0.81 -0.51
CA ILE A 137 -1.45 0.02 -1.74
C ILE A 137 -2.75 -0.45 -2.42
N PRO A 138 -3.71 -1.10 -1.73
CA PRO A 138 -4.96 -1.51 -2.37
C PRO A 138 -5.73 -0.33 -2.96
N LYS A 139 -5.73 0.83 -2.29
CA LYS A 139 -6.38 2.05 -2.80
C LYS A 139 -5.72 2.56 -4.08
N LEU A 140 -4.39 2.53 -4.16
CA LEU A 140 -3.65 2.92 -5.35
C LEU A 140 -3.91 1.98 -6.53
N VAL A 141 -3.93 0.66 -6.29
CA VAL A 141 -4.24 -0.34 -7.31
C VAL A 141 -5.66 -0.16 -7.84
N VAL A 142 -6.66 -0.03 -6.96
CA VAL A 142 -8.06 0.14 -7.38
C VAL A 142 -8.25 1.44 -8.15
N LYS A 143 -7.64 2.55 -7.70
CA LYS A 143 -7.77 3.85 -8.35
C LYS A 143 -7.14 3.86 -9.74
N ASN A 144 -5.90 3.39 -9.87
CA ASN A 144 -5.13 3.55 -11.11
C ASN A 144 -5.29 2.39 -12.08
N MET A 145 -5.56 1.17 -11.62
CA MET A 145 -5.85 0.06 -12.54
C MET A 145 -7.36 -0.08 -12.73
N VAL A 146 -8.07 -0.49 -11.69
CA VAL A 146 -9.46 -0.97 -11.86
C VAL A 146 -10.40 0.13 -12.33
N ARG A 147 -10.40 1.29 -11.65
CA ARG A 147 -11.28 2.41 -12.00
C ARG A 147 -10.90 3.03 -13.34
N TYR A 148 -9.60 3.21 -13.58
CA TYR A 148 -9.10 3.72 -14.84
C TYR A 148 -9.53 2.85 -16.03
N LEU A 149 -9.31 1.54 -15.94
CA LEU A 149 -9.68 0.60 -17.00
C LEU A 149 -11.18 0.57 -17.22
N HIS A 150 -11.98 0.60 -16.16
CA HIS A 150 -13.43 0.65 -16.28
C HIS A 150 -13.91 1.90 -17.05
N GLU A 151 -13.27 3.05 -16.85
CA GLU A 151 -13.66 4.31 -17.48
C GLU A 151 -13.08 4.50 -18.89
N ASN A 152 -11.86 4.01 -19.14
CA ASN A 152 -11.10 4.33 -20.36
C ASN A 152 -11.00 3.19 -21.36
N LEU A 153 -11.29 1.94 -20.98
CA LEU A 153 -11.13 0.79 -21.89
C LEU A 153 -12.04 0.88 -23.12
N MET A 154 -13.31 1.26 -22.93
CA MET A 154 -14.27 1.37 -24.03
C MET A 154 -13.88 2.46 -25.05
N PRO A 155 -13.54 3.70 -24.63
CA PRO A 155 -12.99 4.69 -25.55
C PRO A 155 -11.75 4.21 -26.31
N VAL A 156 -10.79 3.59 -25.61
CA VAL A 156 -9.54 3.10 -26.22
C VAL A 156 -9.81 2.01 -27.25
N LEU A 157 -10.68 1.04 -26.91
CA LEU A 157 -11.10 -0.01 -27.84
C LEU A 157 -11.78 0.58 -29.07
N LEU A 158 -12.67 1.56 -28.89
CA LEU A 158 -13.35 2.18 -30.02
C LEU A 158 -12.34 2.85 -30.96
N THR A 159 -11.41 3.65 -30.44
CA THR A 159 -10.39 4.32 -31.26
C THR A 159 -9.54 3.31 -32.02
N LYS A 160 -9.00 2.29 -31.33
CA LYS A 160 -8.07 1.31 -31.94
C LYS A 160 -8.76 0.34 -32.90
N LEU A 161 -10.01 -0.03 -32.65
CA LEU A 161 -10.75 -0.95 -33.54
C LEU A 161 -11.30 -0.25 -34.79
N LEU A 162 -11.54 1.06 -34.73
CA LEU A 162 -12.05 1.82 -35.88
C LEU A 162 -10.99 2.08 -36.96
N GLU A 163 -9.71 1.88 -36.65
CA GLU A 163 -8.61 2.06 -37.62
C GLU A 163 -8.51 0.89 -38.62
N GLU A 164 -9.00 -0.31 -38.26
CA GLU A 164 -8.82 -1.57 -39.05
C GLU A 164 -10.16 -2.26 -39.40
N VAL A 165 -11.18 -1.48 -39.77
CA VAL A 165 -12.58 -1.98 -39.90
C VAL A 165 -12.74 -3.12 -40.92
N GLU A 166 -12.16 -3.01 -42.11
CA GLU A 166 -12.52 -3.92 -43.22
C GLU A 166 -12.07 -5.36 -43.03
N GLU A 167 -10.99 -5.59 -42.28
CA GLU A 167 -10.45 -6.94 -42.05
C GLU A 167 -10.95 -7.54 -40.74
N LEU A 168 -11.19 -6.71 -39.71
CA LEU A 168 -11.68 -7.17 -38.41
C LEU A 168 -13.09 -7.77 -38.46
N PHE A 169 -13.97 -7.19 -39.28
CA PHE A 169 -15.37 -7.60 -39.38
C PHE A 169 -15.63 -8.72 -40.39
N LYS A 170 -14.58 -9.32 -40.97
CA LYS A 170 -14.74 -10.52 -41.81
C LYS A 170 -15.19 -11.70 -40.95
N GLU A 171 -16.36 -12.23 -41.30
CA GLU A 171 -16.92 -13.44 -40.69
C GLU A 171 -16.05 -14.66 -41.01
N ASP A 172 -16.01 -15.64 -40.10
CA ASP A 172 -15.27 -16.87 -40.34
C ASP A 172 -15.84 -17.66 -41.53
N GLN A 173 -14.95 -18.23 -42.35
CA GLN A 173 -15.32 -18.87 -43.61
C GLN A 173 -16.15 -20.14 -43.38
N ARG A 174 -15.97 -20.82 -42.25
CA ARG A 174 -16.80 -21.96 -41.86
C ARG A 174 -18.24 -21.52 -41.55
N THR A 175 -18.40 -20.45 -40.77
CA THR A 175 -19.72 -19.89 -40.45
C THR A 175 -20.45 -19.41 -41.71
N ILE A 176 -19.74 -18.76 -42.65
CA ILE A 176 -20.31 -18.38 -43.95
C ILE A 176 -20.79 -19.62 -44.72
N ALA A 177 -19.99 -20.69 -44.76
CA ALA A 177 -20.32 -21.92 -45.47
C ALA A 177 -21.55 -22.62 -44.86
N GLU A 178 -21.61 -22.73 -43.53
CA GLU A 178 -22.75 -23.30 -42.81
C GLU A 178 -24.03 -22.50 -43.02
N ARG A 179 -23.95 -21.16 -42.92
CA ARG A 179 -25.08 -20.26 -43.21
C ARG A 179 -25.60 -20.46 -44.63
N ASN A 180 -24.70 -20.52 -45.61
CA ASN A 180 -25.07 -20.76 -47.00
C ASN A 180 -25.70 -22.13 -47.22
N HIS A 181 -25.24 -23.16 -46.51
CA HIS A 181 -25.84 -24.50 -46.55
C HIS A 181 -27.27 -24.50 -45.99
N CYS A 182 -27.47 -23.91 -44.81
CA CYS A 182 -28.79 -23.77 -44.18
C CYS A 182 -29.76 -22.96 -45.05
N LEU A 183 -29.30 -21.89 -45.70
CA LEU A 183 -30.12 -21.09 -46.61
C LEU A 183 -30.60 -21.89 -47.83
N LYS A 184 -29.71 -22.68 -48.45
CA LYS A 184 -30.08 -23.56 -49.57
C LYS A 184 -31.10 -24.61 -49.15
N LEU A 185 -30.90 -25.20 -47.97
CA LEU A 185 -31.85 -26.18 -47.41
C LEU A 185 -33.22 -25.53 -47.15
N LEU A 186 -33.22 -24.34 -46.55
CA LEU A 186 -34.44 -23.58 -46.29
C LEU A 186 -35.19 -23.22 -47.58
N GLU A 187 -34.47 -22.84 -48.64
CA GLU A 187 -35.07 -22.57 -49.95
C GLU A 187 -35.72 -23.82 -50.55
N ALA A 188 -35.06 -24.98 -50.46
CA ALA A 188 -35.62 -26.24 -50.91
C ALA A 188 -36.88 -26.63 -50.11
N LEU A 189 -36.86 -26.46 -48.79
CA LEU A 189 -38.01 -26.73 -47.93
C LEU A 189 -39.20 -25.80 -48.23
N LYS A 190 -38.95 -24.50 -48.47
CA LYS A 190 -40.00 -23.55 -48.87
C LYS A 190 -40.63 -23.90 -50.23
N LYS A 191 -39.84 -24.37 -51.19
CA LYS A 191 -40.35 -24.86 -52.48
C LYS A 191 -41.22 -26.10 -52.28
N ALA A 192 -40.79 -27.05 -51.47
CA ALA A 192 -41.57 -28.24 -51.14
C ALA A 192 -42.91 -27.87 -50.46
N GLU A 193 -42.88 -26.95 -49.49
CA GLU A 193 -44.09 -26.42 -48.82
C GLU A 193 -45.07 -25.80 -49.83
N LYS A 194 -44.56 -25.02 -50.79
CA LYS A 194 -45.38 -24.42 -51.86
C LYS A 194 -46.06 -25.49 -52.72
N CYS A 195 -45.31 -26.51 -53.15
CA CYS A 195 -45.88 -27.62 -53.93
C CYS A 195 -46.97 -28.38 -53.15
N ILE A 196 -46.76 -28.64 -51.85
CA ILE A 196 -47.78 -29.31 -51.01
C ILE A 196 -49.05 -28.45 -50.93
N ARG A 197 -48.91 -27.13 -50.73
CA ARG A 197 -50.05 -26.21 -50.68
C ARG A 197 -50.81 -26.14 -52.01
N GLU A 198 -50.11 -26.15 -53.14
CA GLU A 198 -50.74 -26.17 -54.47
C GLU A 198 -51.56 -27.45 -54.69
N ILE A 199 -51.04 -28.61 -54.29
CA ILE A 199 -51.78 -29.89 -54.38
C ILE A 199 -52.98 -29.90 -53.43
N GLY A 200 -52.82 -29.37 -52.21
CA GLY A 200 -53.89 -29.31 -51.21
C GLY A 200 -55.05 -28.36 -51.54
N GLN A 201 -54.92 -27.48 -52.54
CA GLN A 201 -56.04 -26.64 -53.02
C GLN A 201 -56.86 -27.30 -54.15
N VAL A 202 -56.38 -28.39 -54.72
CA VAL A 202 -57.01 -29.10 -55.85
C VAL A 202 -57.94 -30.22 -55.38
N TYR A 203 -57.88 -30.58 -54.10
CA TYR A 203 -58.78 -31.52 -53.42
C TYR A 203 -59.65 -30.80 -52.39
#